data_AF-A0A1G0N9S3-F1
#
_entry.id   AF-A0A1G0N9S3-F1
#
_cell.length_a   1.000
_cell.length_b   1.000
_cell.length_c   1.000
_cell.angle_alpha   90.00
_cell.angle_beta   90.00
_cell.angle_gamma   90.00
#
_symmetry.space_group_name_H-M   'P 1'
#
loop_
_entity.id
_entity.type
_entity.pdbx_description
1 polymer ?
#
loop_
_entity_poly.entity_id
_entity_poly.type
_entity_poly.pdbx_seq_one_letter_code
_entity_poly.pdbx_strand_id
1 'polypeptide(L)'
;MNIPTSASFASMRVRQQGVALITGLIFMVVLTLIVLASMRGSILEEKMAGNSRSQNLAFQAAEAGLRAGEQALNSPVDPATGPGYFDIGVVPTGVASTDDWKTTFVWGGAANPGLVYPGVESVQYVIEKLSLRTGTGGNDDLGYTPQSGNPRDGLYRITARAVASGNAPVILQSIVNIEQP
;
A
#
# COMPACT_ATOMS: atom_id res chain seq x y z
N MET A 1 29.33 13.37 101.24
CA MET A 1 29.38 13.77 99.80
C MET A 1 29.94 12.58 99.03
N ASN A 2 29.10 11.81 98.34
CA ASN A 2 29.52 10.85 97.32
C ASN A 2 28.31 10.52 96.44
N ILE A 3 28.47 10.67 95.13
CA ILE A 3 27.43 10.58 94.09
C ILE A 3 27.51 9.18 93.48
N PRO A 4 26.39 8.43 93.30
CA PRO A 4 26.40 7.26 92.44
C PRO A 4 26.02 7.62 90.99
N THR A 5 27.02 7.45 90.13
CA THR A 5 27.01 6.66 88.89
C THR A 5 25.95 6.92 87.81
N SER A 6 26.49 7.34 86.66
CA SER A 6 25.91 7.43 85.32
C SER A 6 25.04 6.23 84.92
N ALA A 7 23.78 6.50 84.55
CA ALA A 7 22.94 5.57 83.81
C ALA A 7 23.46 5.45 82.36
N SER A 8 23.94 4.26 82.01
CA SER A 8 24.32 3.88 80.63
C SER A 8 23.04 3.66 79.80
N PHE A 9 22.78 4.53 78.82
CA PHE A 9 21.73 4.32 77.83
C PHE A 9 22.15 3.23 76.83
N ALA A 10 21.71 2.00 77.06
CA ALA A 10 21.85 0.93 76.08
C ALA A 10 21.00 1.25 74.85
N SER A 11 21.66 1.53 73.72
CA SER A 11 21.01 1.68 72.41
C SER A 11 20.43 0.33 71.98
N MET A 12 19.10 0.20 72.09
CA MET A 12 18.36 -0.94 71.58
C MET A 12 18.38 -0.89 70.05
N ARG A 13 19.33 -1.59 69.42
CA ARG A 13 19.35 -1.77 67.96
C ARG A 13 18.17 -2.65 67.55
N VAL A 14 17.10 -2.01 67.06
CA VAL A 14 15.98 -2.68 66.40
C VAL A 14 16.53 -3.46 65.20
N ARG A 15 16.49 -4.80 65.27
CA ARG A 15 16.82 -5.68 64.15
C ARG A 15 15.73 -5.53 63.08
N GLN A 16 16.02 -4.79 62.01
CA GLN A 16 15.15 -4.70 60.85
C GLN A 16 15.06 -6.08 60.19
N GLN A 17 13.87 -6.68 60.21
CA GLN A 17 13.60 -7.99 59.62
C GLN A 17 13.01 -7.83 58.21
N GLY A 18 13.62 -8.49 57.22
CA GLY A 18 12.94 -9.11 56.07
C GLY A 18 12.36 -8.25 54.94
N VAL A 19 12.10 -6.95 55.12
CA VAL A 19 11.32 -6.16 54.13
C VAL A 19 12.14 -5.71 52.91
N ALA A 20 13.47 -5.59 53.03
CA ALA A 20 14.34 -5.06 51.96
C ALA A 20 14.32 -5.90 50.66
N LEU A 21 14.21 -7.22 50.77
CA LEU A 21 14.14 -8.11 49.60
C LEU A 21 12.82 -7.88 48.83
N ILE A 22 11.72 -7.77 49.55
CA ILE A 22 10.37 -7.61 48.98
C ILE A 22 10.26 -6.26 48.29
N THR A 23 10.72 -5.18 48.92
CA THR A 23 10.71 -3.85 48.30
C THR A 23 11.62 -3.80 47.08
N GLY A 24 12.80 -4.43 47.14
CA GLY A 24 13.70 -4.57 45.98
C GLY A 24 13.03 -5.29 44.80
N LEU A 25 12.32 -6.39 45.06
CA LEU A 25 11.57 -7.12 44.04
C LEU A 25 10.45 -6.27 43.44
N ILE A 26 9.68 -5.56 44.27
CA ILE A 26 8.62 -4.66 43.82
C ILE A 26 9.18 -3.59 42.90
N PHE A 27 10.27 -2.92 43.31
CA PHE A 27 10.91 -1.91 42.47
C PHE A 27 11.45 -2.48 41.16
N MET A 28 12.03 -3.69 41.18
CA MET A 28 12.53 -4.35 39.97
C MET A 28 11.39 -4.63 38.97
N VAL A 29 10.25 -5.13 39.44
CA VAL A 29 9.07 -5.36 38.60
C VAL A 29 8.52 -4.04 38.05
N VAL A 30 8.39 -3.01 38.89
CA VAL A 30 7.88 -1.69 38.46
C VAL A 30 8.78 -1.08 37.38
N LEU A 31 10.11 -1.11 37.55
CA LEU A 31 11.05 -0.61 36.55
C LEU A 31 10.93 -1.39 35.24
N THR A 32 10.81 -2.72 35.30
CA THR A 32 10.65 -3.57 34.12
C THR A 32 9.39 -3.22 33.34
N LEU A 33 8.27 -2.99 34.04
CA LEU A 33 7.01 -2.61 33.41
C LEU A 33 7.11 -1.24 32.72
N ILE A 34 7.81 -0.27 33.32
CA ILE A 34 8.05 1.04 32.71
C ILE A 34 8.86 0.89 31.42
N VAL A 35 9.95 0.12 31.47
CA VAL A 35 10.80 -0.14 30.30
C VAL A 35 10.00 -0.80 29.17
N LEU A 36 9.23 -1.85 29.49
CA LEU A 36 8.40 -2.56 28.50
C LEU A 36 7.30 -1.66 27.92
N ALA A 37 6.66 -0.83 28.74
CA ALA A 37 5.64 0.11 28.28
C ALA A 37 6.22 1.12 27.27
N SER A 38 7.43 1.63 27.51
CA SER A 38 8.13 2.52 26.58
C SER A 38 8.49 1.82 25.25
N MET A 39 9.02 0.59 25.30
CA MET A 39 9.40 -0.15 24.10
C MET A 39 8.22 -0.50 23.19
N ARG A 40 7.04 -0.77 23.75
CA ARG A 40 5.83 -1.10 22.97
C ARG A 40 5.45 0.03 22.00
N GLY A 41 5.62 1.29 22.39
CA GLY A 41 5.36 2.44 21.53
C GLY A 41 6.31 2.47 20.32
N SER A 42 7.62 2.36 20.58
CA SER A 42 8.64 2.36 19.53
C SER A 42 8.46 1.23 18.52
N ILE A 43 8.07 0.03 18.96
CA ILE A 43 7.80 -1.10 18.06
C ILE A 43 6.61 -0.82 17.14
N LEU A 44 5.55 -0.18 17.66
CA LEU A 44 4.39 0.19 16.85
C LEU A 44 4.77 1.23 15.79
N GLU A 45 5.52 2.26 16.19
CA GLU A 45 6.00 3.31 15.29
C GLU A 45 6.90 2.73 14.20
N GLU A 46 7.81 1.81 14.54
CA GLU A 46 8.66 1.11 13.57
C GLU A 46 7.82 0.31 12.56
N LYS A 47 6.80 -0.42 13.02
CA LYS A 47 5.88 -1.16 12.13
C LYS A 47 5.09 -0.24 11.21
N MET A 48 4.58 0.88 11.74
CA MET A 48 3.86 1.87 10.94
C MET A 48 4.78 2.54 9.91
N ALA A 49 6.01 2.89 10.30
CA ALA A 49 7.02 3.44 9.40
C ALA A 49 7.41 2.43 8.31
N GLY A 50 7.58 1.16 8.67
CA GLY A 50 7.83 0.06 7.73
C GLY A 50 6.69 -0.10 6.72
N ASN A 51 5.44 -0.16 7.19
CA ASN A 51 4.27 -0.25 6.31
C ASN A 51 4.12 0.97 5.39
N SER A 52 4.29 2.19 5.94
CA SER A 52 4.25 3.43 5.15
C SER A 52 5.32 3.46 4.07
N ARG A 53 6.54 3.02 4.39
CA ARG A 53 7.63 2.90 3.42
C ARG A 53 7.28 1.90 2.30
N SER A 54 6.77 0.72 2.65
CA SER A 54 6.36 -0.29 1.67
C SER A 54 5.25 0.23 0.74
N GLN A 55 4.26 0.94 1.28
CA GLN A 55 3.20 1.56 0.48
C GLN A 55 3.75 2.63 -0.47
N ASN A 56 4.64 3.50 0.01
CA ASN A 56 5.25 4.53 -0.83
C ASN A 56 6.09 3.93 -1.97
N LEU A 57 6.83 2.85 -1.70
CA LEU A 57 7.60 2.14 -2.73
C LEU A 57 6.69 1.49 -3.78
N ALA A 58 5.62 0.81 -3.35
CA ALA A 58 4.65 0.27 -4.28
C ALA A 58 3.94 1.35 -5.09
N PHE A 59 3.65 2.52 -4.50
CA PHE A 59 3.07 3.64 -5.24
C PHE A 59 4.01 4.15 -6.33
N GLN A 60 5.29 4.39 -6.02
CA GLN A 60 6.28 4.82 -7.01
C GLN A 60 6.46 3.77 -8.12
N ALA A 61 6.48 2.49 -7.75
CA ALA A 61 6.59 1.39 -8.70
C ALA A 61 5.33 1.29 -9.60
N ALA A 62 4.14 1.51 -9.04
CA ALA A 62 2.90 1.57 -9.80
C ALA A 62 2.88 2.78 -10.76
N GLU A 63 3.39 3.94 -10.34
CA GLU A 63 3.50 5.12 -11.21
C GLU A 63 4.46 4.86 -12.38
N ALA A 64 5.59 4.20 -12.12
CA ALA A 64 6.50 3.80 -13.18
C ALA A 64 5.88 2.77 -14.13
N GLY A 65 5.11 1.82 -13.61
CA GLY A 65 4.32 0.89 -14.42
C GLY A 65 3.25 1.60 -15.27
N LEU A 66 2.59 2.61 -14.72
CA LEU A 66 1.61 3.44 -15.42
C LEU A 66 2.26 4.20 -16.59
N ARG A 67 3.41 4.85 -16.33
CA ARG A 67 4.19 5.54 -17.36
C ARG A 67 4.67 4.59 -18.45
N ALA A 68 5.04 3.35 -18.11
CA ALA A 68 5.41 2.34 -19.10
C ALA A 68 4.22 1.96 -19.99
N GLY A 69 3.01 1.82 -19.41
CA GLY A 69 1.78 1.61 -20.17
C GLY A 69 1.44 2.78 -21.09
N GLU A 70 1.62 4.03 -20.63
CA GLU A 70 1.44 5.23 -21.45
C GLU A 70 2.45 5.31 -22.60
N GLN A 71 3.70 4.94 -22.37
CA GLN A 71 4.70 4.84 -23.42
C GLN A 71 4.36 3.75 -24.44
N ALA A 72 3.88 2.60 -24.00
CA ALA A 72 3.42 1.53 -24.88
C ALA A 72 2.23 2.00 -25.73
N LEU A 73 1.32 2.78 -25.15
CA LEU A 73 0.17 3.35 -25.85
C LEU A 73 0.57 4.42 -26.90
N ASN A 74 1.60 5.23 -26.61
CA ASN A 74 2.15 6.24 -27.52
C ASN A 74 3.04 5.67 -28.64
N SER A 75 3.42 4.39 -28.58
CA SER A 75 4.15 3.70 -29.65
C SER A 75 3.36 3.73 -30.97
N PRO A 76 3.97 3.70 -32.17
CA PRO A 76 3.24 3.60 -33.44
C PRO A 76 2.47 2.27 -33.64
N VAL A 77 2.66 1.27 -32.77
CA VAL A 77 1.99 -0.04 -32.83
C VAL A 77 0.54 0.05 -32.36
N ASP A 78 -0.39 -0.63 -33.04
CA ASP A 78 -1.78 -0.75 -32.61
C ASP A 78 -1.85 -1.34 -31.18
N PRO A 79 -2.45 -0.63 -30.20
CA PRO A 79 -2.57 -1.11 -28.83
C PRO A 79 -3.19 -2.49 -28.76
N ALA A 80 -4.13 -2.82 -29.66
CA ALA A 80 -4.79 -4.13 -29.69
C ALA A 80 -3.83 -5.32 -29.89
N THR A 81 -2.66 -5.05 -30.47
CA THR A 81 -1.58 -6.03 -30.70
C THR A 81 -0.42 -5.87 -29.72
N GLY A 82 -0.48 -4.85 -28.85
CA GLY A 82 0.57 -4.48 -27.92
C GLY A 82 0.50 -5.25 -26.58
N PRO A 83 1.60 -5.23 -25.81
CA PRO A 83 1.66 -5.88 -24.50
C PRO A 83 0.67 -5.23 -23.53
N GLY A 84 -0.11 -6.07 -22.84
CA GLY A 84 -1.01 -5.64 -21.77
C GLY A 84 -2.37 -5.13 -22.26
N TYR A 85 -2.66 -5.23 -23.55
CA TYR A 85 -3.98 -4.92 -24.06
C TYR A 85 -5.02 -5.92 -23.58
N PHE A 86 -6.12 -5.40 -23.07
CA PHE A 86 -7.28 -6.15 -22.64
C PHE A 86 -8.52 -5.54 -23.29
N ASP A 87 -9.17 -6.33 -24.13
CA ASP A 87 -10.50 -6.03 -24.63
C ASP A 87 -11.50 -6.82 -23.77
N ILE A 88 -12.42 -6.11 -23.12
CA ILE A 88 -13.57 -6.74 -22.46
C ILE A 88 -14.47 -7.45 -23.48
N GLY A 89 -14.34 -7.10 -24.76
CA GLY A 89 -15.28 -7.46 -25.81
C GLY A 89 -16.60 -6.76 -25.53
N VAL A 90 -17.31 -6.32 -26.57
CA VAL A 90 -18.68 -5.86 -26.37
C VAL A 90 -19.47 -7.05 -25.79
N VAL A 91 -19.78 -7.01 -24.49
CA VAL A 91 -20.63 -8.01 -23.85
C VAL A 91 -21.99 -7.91 -24.55
N PRO A 92 -22.44 -8.92 -25.33
CA PRO A 92 -23.60 -8.74 -26.21
C PRO A 92 -24.93 -8.53 -25.47
N THR A 93 -24.98 -8.76 -24.16
CA THR A 93 -26.23 -8.79 -23.39
C THR A 93 -26.13 -8.26 -21.95
N GLY A 94 -25.03 -7.60 -21.57
CA GLY A 94 -24.84 -7.16 -20.19
C GLY A 94 -24.10 -5.84 -20.17
N VAL A 95 -24.64 -4.88 -19.41
CA VAL A 95 -23.99 -3.60 -19.15
C VAL A 95 -22.56 -3.88 -18.67
N ALA A 96 -21.54 -3.56 -19.48
CA ALA A 96 -20.14 -3.63 -19.04
C ALA A 96 -20.02 -2.76 -17.78
N SER A 97 -19.59 -3.37 -16.68
CA SER A 97 -19.47 -2.64 -15.43
C SER A 97 -18.20 -1.80 -15.50
N THR A 98 -18.23 -0.58 -14.97
CA THR A 98 -17.05 0.30 -14.94
C THR A 98 -15.85 -0.30 -14.18
N ASP A 99 -16.08 -1.42 -13.48
CA ASP A 99 -15.17 -2.17 -12.63
C ASP A 99 -14.74 -3.54 -13.19
N ASP A 100 -15.03 -3.85 -14.46
CA ASP A 100 -14.69 -5.16 -15.07
C ASP A 100 -13.18 -5.48 -15.03
N TRP A 101 -12.31 -4.46 -14.96
CA TRP A 101 -10.88 -4.63 -14.73
C TRP A 101 -10.54 -5.25 -13.35
N LYS A 102 -11.45 -5.19 -12.36
CA LYS A 102 -11.26 -5.80 -11.03
C LYS A 102 -11.68 -7.26 -10.99
N THR A 103 -12.72 -7.63 -11.73
CA THR A 103 -13.42 -8.92 -11.62
C THR A 103 -13.09 -9.86 -12.77
N THR A 104 -12.89 -9.31 -13.97
CA THR A 104 -12.68 -10.08 -15.20
C THR A 104 -11.21 -10.18 -15.57
N PHE A 105 -10.40 -9.17 -15.22
CA PHE A 105 -8.98 -9.16 -15.61
C PHE A 105 -8.10 -9.99 -14.66
N VAL A 106 -7.38 -10.96 -15.23
CA VAL A 106 -6.42 -11.80 -14.51
C VAL A 106 -5.01 -11.21 -14.61
N TRP A 107 -4.51 -10.68 -13.50
CA TRP A 107 -3.17 -10.06 -13.40
C TRP A 107 -2.01 -11.00 -13.79
N GLY A 108 -2.20 -12.33 -13.77
CA GLY A 108 -1.20 -13.29 -14.24
C GLY A 108 -0.83 -13.15 -15.72
N GLY A 109 -1.69 -12.53 -16.55
CA GLY A 109 -1.43 -12.25 -17.97
C GLY A 109 -1.10 -10.78 -18.27
N ALA A 110 -0.99 -9.92 -17.24
CA ALA A 110 -0.70 -8.51 -17.42
C ALA A 110 0.71 -8.26 -17.97
N ALA A 111 0.90 -7.14 -18.67
CA ALA A 111 2.23 -6.77 -19.14
C ALA A 111 3.14 -6.45 -17.95
N ASN A 112 4.35 -6.99 -17.99
CA ASN A 112 5.40 -6.68 -17.05
C ASN A 112 6.45 -5.81 -17.75
N PRO A 113 6.65 -4.54 -17.32
CA PRO A 113 7.63 -3.64 -17.93
C PRO A 113 9.10 -3.98 -17.57
N GLY A 114 9.35 -5.03 -16.77
CA GLY A 114 10.69 -5.42 -16.34
C GLY A 114 11.30 -4.51 -15.27
N LEU A 115 10.48 -3.70 -14.60
CA LEU A 115 10.91 -2.75 -13.57
C LEU A 115 11.19 -3.47 -12.25
N VAL A 116 12.35 -3.20 -11.65
CA VAL A 116 12.78 -3.80 -10.38
C VAL A 116 12.90 -2.71 -9.31
N TYR A 117 12.08 -2.83 -8.26
CA TYR A 117 12.12 -1.95 -7.10
C TYR A 117 12.41 -2.79 -5.84
N PRO A 118 13.42 -2.43 -5.03
CA PRO A 118 13.64 -3.11 -3.75
C PRO A 118 12.39 -3.05 -2.87
N GLY A 119 11.92 -4.20 -2.38
CA GLY A 119 10.71 -4.29 -1.56
C GLY A 119 9.39 -4.31 -2.35
N VAL A 120 9.44 -4.44 -3.68
CA VAL A 120 8.27 -4.64 -4.55
C VAL A 120 8.45 -5.97 -5.28
N GLU A 121 7.45 -6.84 -5.18
CA GLU A 121 7.47 -8.20 -5.73
C GLU A 121 7.15 -8.23 -7.22
N SER A 122 6.26 -7.34 -7.67
CA SER A 122 5.88 -7.26 -9.09
C SER A 122 5.35 -5.89 -9.45
N VAL A 123 5.61 -5.46 -10.68
CA VAL A 123 4.99 -4.30 -11.34
C VAL A 123 4.36 -4.77 -12.64
N GLN A 124 3.10 -4.39 -12.85
CA GLN A 124 2.30 -4.84 -13.98
C GLN A 124 1.41 -3.71 -14.47
N TYR A 125 1.06 -3.70 -15.76
CA TYR A 125 0.08 -2.77 -16.31
C TYR A 125 -0.84 -3.45 -17.33
N VAL A 126 -1.98 -2.79 -17.54
CA VAL A 126 -3.06 -3.21 -18.44
C VAL A 126 -3.55 -1.99 -19.20
N ILE A 127 -3.85 -2.15 -20.47
CA ILE A 127 -4.40 -1.13 -21.36
C ILE A 127 -5.75 -1.65 -21.84
N GLU A 128 -6.80 -0.87 -21.61
CA GLU A 128 -8.17 -1.19 -21.99
C GLU A 128 -8.69 -0.10 -22.93
N LYS A 129 -9.29 -0.48 -24.05
CA LYS A 129 -10.00 0.48 -24.91
C LYS A 129 -11.41 0.69 -24.34
N LEU A 130 -11.73 1.91 -23.95
CA LEU A 130 -13.06 2.26 -23.45
C LEU A 130 -14.00 2.40 -24.65
N SER A 131 -14.96 1.49 -24.75
CA SER A 131 -16.00 1.52 -25.79
C SER A 131 -17.22 2.32 -25.35
N LEU A 132 -17.89 2.95 -26.33
CA LEU A 132 -19.17 3.62 -26.15
C LEU A 132 -20.23 2.66 -25.62
N ARG A 133 -21.04 3.14 -24.66
CA ARG A 133 -22.35 2.57 -24.38
C ARG A 133 -23.36 3.28 -25.29
N THR A 134 -23.89 2.59 -26.29
CA THR A 134 -25.03 3.09 -27.06
C THR A 134 -26.30 2.90 -26.24
N GLY A 135 -26.55 3.79 -25.28
CA GLY A 135 -27.82 3.86 -24.57
C GLY A 135 -28.88 4.56 -25.43
N THR A 136 -30.08 3.98 -25.54
CA THR A 136 -31.27 4.58 -26.20
C THR A 136 -31.85 5.79 -25.43
N GLY A 137 -31.05 6.53 -24.67
CA GLY A 137 -31.50 7.73 -23.96
C GLY A 137 -30.76 7.98 -22.67
N GLY A 138 -30.23 9.19 -22.53
CA GLY A 138 -29.54 9.68 -21.35
C GLY A 138 -28.20 10.32 -21.72
N ASN A 139 -27.85 11.39 -21.00
CA ASN A 139 -26.61 12.14 -21.14
C ASN A 139 -25.43 11.24 -20.72
N ASP A 140 -24.99 10.37 -21.63
CA ASP A 140 -23.81 9.51 -21.46
C ASP A 140 -22.59 10.29 -22.00
N ASP A 141 -22.22 11.34 -21.25
CA ASP A 141 -21.23 12.38 -21.63
C ASP A 141 -19.77 11.89 -21.63
N LEU A 142 -19.53 10.58 -21.65
CA LEU A 142 -18.20 9.97 -21.84
C LEU A 142 -18.04 9.37 -23.25
N GLY A 143 -18.89 9.79 -24.17
CA GLY A 143 -18.91 9.29 -25.54
C GLY A 143 -17.75 9.78 -26.39
N TYR A 144 -16.70 8.97 -26.54
CA TYR A 144 -15.68 9.16 -27.57
C TYR A 144 -16.18 8.61 -28.92
N THR A 145 -16.44 9.48 -29.90
CA THR A 145 -16.64 9.05 -31.29
C THR A 145 -15.33 9.22 -32.04
N PRO A 146 -14.78 8.15 -32.67
CA PRO A 146 -13.53 8.27 -33.41
C PRO A 146 -13.71 9.27 -34.55
N GLN A 147 -12.93 10.36 -34.50
CA GLN A 147 -12.98 11.44 -35.49
C GLN A 147 -12.29 11.05 -36.81
N SER A 148 -11.46 10.01 -36.79
CA SER A 148 -10.83 9.44 -37.99
C SER A 148 -11.10 7.92 -38.09
N GLY A 149 -10.98 7.36 -39.30
CA GLY A 149 -11.06 5.91 -39.53
C GLY A 149 -9.85 5.12 -39.00
N ASN A 150 -8.97 5.75 -38.21
CA ASN A 150 -7.81 5.12 -37.61
C ASN A 150 -8.24 4.18 -36.47
N PRO A 151 -7.88 2.88 -36.51
CA PRO A 151 -8.26 1.94 -35.45
C PRO A 151 -7.69 2.31 -34.07
N ARG A 152 -6.67 3.17 -34.03
CA ARG A 152 -6.00 3.63 -32.81
C ARG A 152 -6.72 4.76 -32.10
N ASP A 153 -7.59 5.49 -32.80
CA ASP A 153 -8.38 6.55 -32.21
C ASP A 153 -9.33 5.95 -31.16
N GLY A 154 -9.30 6.53 -29.97
CA GLY A 154 -9.98 5.95 -28.82
C GLY A 154 -9.64 6.60 -27.50
N LEU A 155 -10.57 6.44 -26.56
CA LEU A 155 -10.29 6.61 -25.14
C LEU A 155 -9.75 5.29 -24.59
N TYR A 156 -8.63 5.34 -23.91
CA TYR A 156 -7.99 4.18 -23.29
C TYR A 156 -7.87 4.39 -21.80
N ARG A 157 -8.13 3.33 -21.02
CA ARG A 157 -7.85 3.27 -19.60
C ARG A 157 -6.62 2.41 -19.37
N ILE A 158 -5.62 2.98 -18.70
CA ILE A 158 -4.44 2.26 -18.28
C ILE A 158 -4.56 1.99 -16.79
N THR A 159 -4.45 0.73 -16.39
CA THR A 159 -4.44 0.32 -14.99
C THR A 159 -3.09 -0.29 -14.66
N ALA A 160 -2.34 0.34 -13.76
CA ALA A 160 -1.06 -0.16 -13.27
C ALA A 160 -1.23 -0.73 -11.87
N ARG A 161 -0.53 -1.83 -11.57
CA ARG A 161 -0.51 -2.48 -10.27
C ARG A 161 0.92 -2.77 -9.87
N ALA A 162 1.27 -2.40 -8.65
CA ALA A 162 2.49 -2.85 -8.01
C ALA A 162 2.17 -3.55 -6.69
N VAL A 163 2.92 -4.58 -6.35
CA VAL A 163 2.71 -5.36 -5.12
C VAL A 163 3.93 -5.22 -4.24
N ALA A 164 3.79 -4.55 -3.09
CA ALA A 164 4.87 -4.50 -2.10
C ALA A 164 5.11 -5.87 -1.48
N SER A 165 6.30 -6.06 -0.92
CA SER A 165 6.66 -7.24 -0.12
C SER A 165 5.65 -7.48 0.99
N GLY A 166 5.07 -8.68 1.04
CA GLY A 166 3.99 -8.99 1.99
C GLY A 166 2.58 -8.81 1.44
N ASN A 167 2.42 -8.84 0.11
CA ASN A 167 1.13 -8.84 -0.59
C ASN A 167 0.26 -7.60 -0.31
N ALA A 168 0.86 -6.41 -0.38
CA ALA A 168 0.13 -5.14 -0.33
C ALA A 168 0.09 -4.51 -1.74
N PRO A 169 -0.97 -4.74 -2.53
CA PRO A 169 -1.10 -4.17 -3.86
C PRO A 169 -1.50 -2.68 -3.81
N VAL A 170 -0.82 -1.88 -4.63
CA VAL A 170 -1.21 -0.50 -4.98
C VAL A 170 -1.62 -0.50 -6.44
N ILE A 171 -2.74 0.15 -6.75
CA ILE A 171 -3.30 0.23 -8.10
C ILE A 171 -3.51 1.70 -8.47
N LEU A 172 -3.04 2.08 -9.65
CA LEU A 172 -3.20 3.41 -10.23
C LEU A 172 -3.93 3.30 -11.57
N GLN A 173 -4.71 4.33 -11.90
CA GLN A 173 -5.44 4.39 -13.16
C GLN A 173 -5.24 5.74 -13.84
N SER A 174 -5.11 5.70 -15.17
CA SER A 174 -5.03 6.88 -16.04
C SER A 174 -5.97 6.68 -17.23
N ILE A 175 -6.58 7.75 -17.70
CA ILE A 175 -7.40 7.74 -18.91
C ILE A 175 -6.71 8.63 -19.94
N VAL A 176 -6.42 8.07 -21.10
CA VAL A 176 -5.70 8.74 -22.18
C VAL A 176 -6.57 8.73 -23.42
N ASN A 177 -6.73 9.90 -24.02
CA ASN A 177 -7.37 10.04 -25.32
C ASN A 177 -6.30 10.06 -26.42
N ILE A 178 -6.46 9.23 -27.45
CA ILE A 178 -5.60 9.25 -28.64
C ILE A 178 -6.44 9.75 -29.80
N GLU A 179 -6.01 10.86 -30.37
CA GLU A 179 -6.52 11.42 -31.61
C GLU A 179 -5.33 11.69 -32.52
N GLN A 180 -5.22 10.97 -33.64
CA GLN A 180 -4.20 11.28 -34.64
C GLN A 180 -4.74 12.33 -35.63
N PRO A 181 -3.91 13.31 -36.05
CA PRO A 181 -4.31 14.35 -37.01
C PRO A 181 -4.52 13.81 -38.43
#